data_AF-A0A3D1EVB1-F1
#
_entry.id   AF-A0A3D1EVB1-F1
#
_cell.length_a   1.000
_cell.length_b   1.000
_cell.length_c   1.000
_cell.angle_alpha   90.00
_cell.angle_beta   90.00
_cell.angle_gamma   90.00
#
_symmetry.space_group_name_H-M   'P 1'
#
loop_
_entity.id
_entity.type
_entity.pdbx_description
1 polymer ?
#
loop_
_entity_poly.entity_id
_entity_poly.type
_entity_poly.pdbx_seq_one_letter_code
_entity_poly.pdbx_strand_id
1 'polypeptide(L)'
;MRSILPLLLTMCIALSLAAQTSPILDQIQFGHPASEQAHELVPTASEVIDGALGQSARQLLPLTPASWDGGKVAFDLKVDPKVTTYITVKLWGSDHGLDRGRLLLFANGKQVGQRHLGDVDILDVMSDEPRYPGRFVYKTLPLPQSMTQGKTDIQLEIRALGRIWGYGNTWERFQKVLEKPSRGIYGAYTHTDTCFNPPSSEVQGVAPTRKVRKTPGVEVLQVAKERVNKDMISRLAEKNRNMGQMNMVMIAKAYHTPWTAAYHKPEVIERLAKELDHQYVKYKANPRDAEYAKDTWNPDWFGYGPNGQTVMLLAEQFKPILDEKIEGADGISRRAGWSEMLVYSRDWHIRHRRQYTNQAMIIDLYTYLANRGVRVLTPDKAWDEPTALRYLYGAVGIEPWLGSVTDNGLQKPLGDNYMQL
;
A
#
# COMPACT_ATOMS: atom_id res chain seq x y z
N MET A 1 -1.82 61.29 20.50
CA MET A 1 -0.65 60.42 20.24
C MET A 1 -1.03 59.39 19.20
N ARG A 2 -0.33 59.41 18.07
CA ARG A 2 -0.46 58.44 16.97
C ARG A 2 0.07 57.09 17.45
N SER A 3 -0.66 56.01 17.20
CA SER A 3 -0.09 54.67 17.16
C SER A 3 -0.51 54.02 15.85
N ILE A 4 0.50 53.80 15.02
CA ILE A 4 0.49 53.17 13.71
C ILE A 4 0.35 51.67 13.96
N LEU A 5 -0.78 51.09 13.56
CA LEU A 5 -0.95 49.64 13.46
C LEU A 5 -0.95 49.31 11.96
N PRO A 6 0.16 48.84 11.37
CA PRO A 6 0.20 48.61 9.94
C PRO A 6 -0.45 47.26 9.63
N LEU A 7 -1.62 47.35 8.99
CA LEU A 7 -1.84 46.86 7.63
C LEU A 7 -0.77 45.86 7.11
N LEU A 8 -0.83 44.61 7.57
CA LEU A 8 -0.06 43.48 7.04
C LEU A 8 -0.99 42.28 6.87
N LEU A 9 -2.02 42.42 6.03
CA LEU A 9 -2.85 41.30 5.62
C LEU A 9 -3.45 41.47 4.22
N THR A 10 -2.65 41.92 3.25
CA THR A 10 -3.01 41.84 1.82
C THR A 10 -1.75 41.76 0.98
N MET A 11 -1.18 40.57 0.90
CA MET A 11 -0.36 40.17 -0.24
C MET A 11 -0.39 38.63 -0.35
N CYS A 12 -1.58 38.09 -0.67
CA CYS A 12 -1.64 36.79 -1.31
C CYS A 12 -1.02 36.97 -2.70
N ILE A 13 0.28 36.76 -2.79
CA ILE A 13 0.96 36.57 -4.07
C ILE A 13 0.39 35.27 -4.62
N ALA A 14 -0.62 35.39 -5.48
CA ALA A 14 -0.98 34.35 -6.42
C ALA A 14 0.20 34.23 -7.39
N LEU A 15 1.20 33.43 -7.01
CA LEU A 15 2.13 32.84 -7.96
C LEU A 15 1.28 31.88 -8.80
N SER A 16 0.73 32.41 -9.89
CA SER A 16 0.38 31.58 -11.03
C SER A 16 1.68 30.92 -11.49
N LEU A 17 1.95 29.72 -10.99
CA LEU A 17 2.84 28.77 -11.63
C LEU A 17 2.21 28.47 -12.99
N ALA A 18 2.51 29.31 -13.98
CA ALA A 18 2.45 28.86 -15.35
C ALA A 18 3.45 27.70 -15.41
N ALA A 19 2.93 26.47 -15.43
CA ALA A 19 3.73 25.29 -15.63
C ALA A 19 4.47 25.49 -16.96
N GLN A 20 5.76 25.81 -16.88
CA GLN A 20 6.59 25.83 -18.08
C GLN A 20 6.57 24.40 -18.61
N THR A 21 6.12 24.24 -19.85
CA THR A 21 6.23 22.98 -20.57
C THR A 21 7.71 22.71 -20.74
N SER A 22 8.18 21.65 -20.10
CA SER A 22 9.49 21.05 -20.33
C SER A 22 9.70 20.89 -21.83
N PRO A 23 10.84 21.33 -22.38
CA PRO A 23 11.11 21.09 -23.79
C PRO A 23 11.19 19.57 -24.01
N ILE A 24 10.29 19.07 -24.86
CA ILE A 24 10.37 17.71 -25.38
C ILE A 24 11.67 17.60 -26.19
N LEU A 25 12.47 16.59 -25.87
CA LEU A 25 13.69 16.28 -26.62
C LEU A 25 13.34 15.60 -27.95
N ASP A 26 12.42 14.65 -27.89
CA ASP A 26 11.93 13.90 -29.06
C ASP A 26 10.54 13.31 -28.83
N GLN A 27 9.82 13.00 -29.91
CA GLN A 27 8.53 12.33 -29.82
C GLN A 27 8.24 11.42 -31.02
N ILE A 28 7.62 10.29 -30.72
CA ILE A 28 7.02 9.39 -31.71
C ILE A 28 5.51 9.33 -31.51
N GLN A 29 4.76 9.43 -32.61
CA GLN A 29 3.32 9.19 -32.66
C GLN A 29 3.06 7.82 -33.28
N PHE A 30 2.52 6.90 -32.49
CA PHE A 30 2.27 5.53 -32.93
C PHE A 30 1.06 5.46 -33.86
N GLY A 31 1.15 4.64 -34.89
CA GLY A 31 0.16 4.50 -35.96
C GLY A 31 0.18 5.64 -36.98
N HIS A 32 1.20 6.51 -36.96
CA HIS A 32 1.41 7.57 -37.94
C HIS A 32 2.66 7.28 -38.80
N PRO A 33 2.52 6.85 -40.07
CA PRO A 33 3.61 6.32 -40.87
C PRO A 33 4.87 7.21 -40.96
N ALA A 34 4.70 8.51 -41.15
CA ALA A 34 5.82 9.45 -41.24
C ALA A 34 6.58 9.60 -39.90
N SER A 35 5.85 9.63 -38.78
CA SER A 35 6.47 9.69 -37.46
C SER A 35 7.19 8.37 -37.15
N GLU A 36 6.57 7.24 -37.44
CA GLU A 36 7.17 5.92 -37.21
C GLU A 36 8.41 5.67 -38.06
N GLN A 37 8.39 6.09 -39.33
CA GLN A 37 9.55 5.99 -40.22
C GLN A 37 10.71 6.87 -39.73
N ALA A 38 10.44 8.07 -39.21
CA ALA A 38 11.46 8.97 -38.69
C ALA A 38 12.19 8.43 -37.44
N HIS A 39 11.58 7.46 -36.74
CA HIS A 39 12.13 6.82 -35.54
C HIS A 39 12.47 5.35 -35.77
N GLU A 40 12.60 4.95 -37.05
CA GLU A 40 12.95 3.59 -37.47
C GLU A 40 12.11 2.50 -36.79
N LEU A 41 10.82 2.75 -36.59
CA LEU A 41 9.97 1.86 -35.82
C LEU A 41 9.86 0.48 -36.48
N VAL A 42 10.17 -0.56 -35.70
CA VAL A 42 10.04 -1.97 -36.09
C VAL A 42 8.95 -2.63 -35.25
N PRO A 43 7.78 -2.95 -35.82
CA PRO A 43 6.74 -3.67 -35.12
C PRO A 43 6.94 -5.19 -35.22
N THR A 44 6.51 -5.93 -34.19
CA THR A 44 6.41 -7.39 -34.20
C THR A 44 5.11 -7.78 -33.52
N ALA A 45 4.25 -8.54 -34.20
CA ALA A 45 2.89 -8.87 -33.72
C ALA A 45 2.16 -7.63 -33.16
N SER A 46 2.10 -6.58 -33.98
CA SER A 46 1.46 -5.31 -33.64
C SER A 46 0.61 -4.83 -34.81
N GLU A 47 -0.51 -4.21 -34.51
CA GLU A 47 -1.39 -3.58 -35.49
C GLU A 47 -1.59 -2.09 -35.18
N VAL A 48 -2.03 -1.35 -36.19
CA VAL A 48 -2.49 0.04 -36.05
C VAL A 48 -4.00 0.00 -35.86
N ILE A 49 -4.50 0.75 -34.88
CA ILE A 49 -5.93 0.85 -34.57
C ILE A 49 -6.42 2.29 -34.65
N ASP A 50 -7.70 2.45 -35.02
CA ASP A 50 -8.44 3.69 -34.81
C ASP A 50 -8.80 3.77 -33.32
N GLY A 51 -7.98 4.50 -32.57
CA GLY A 51 -8.06 4.61 -31.13
C GLY A 51 -9.04 5.66 -30.63
N ALA A 52 -8.88 6.02 -29.36
CA ALA A 52 -9.72 6.97 -28.68
C ALA A 52 -9.64 8.37 -29.31
N LEU A 53 -10.79 9.04 -29.36
CA LEU A 53 -10.91 10.40 -29.89
C LEU A 53 -10.41 10.54 -31.34
N GLY A 54 -10.48 9.46 -32.13
CA GLY A 54 -10.02 9.43 -33.52
C GLY A 54 -8.51 9.49 -33.68
N GLN A 55 -7.73 9.27 -32.61
CA GLN A 55 -6.28 9.18 -32.71
C GLN A 55 -5.85 7.77 -33.09
N SER A 56 -4.90 7.69 -34.02
CA SER A 56 -4.22 6.43 -34.35
C SER A 56 -3.39 5.96 -33.15
N ALA A 57 -3.26 4.65 -32.99
CA ALA A 57 -2.43 4.03 -31.96
C ALA A 57 -1.88 2.69 -32.47
N ARG A 58 -0.83 2.20 -31.81
CA ARG A 58 -0.43 0.80 -31.94
C ARG A 58 -1.01 -0.05 -30.83
N GLN A 59 -1.42 -1.26 -31.19
CA GLN A 59 -1.79 -2.32 -30.26
C GLN A 59 -0.83 -3.49 -30.43
N LEU A 60 -0.36 -4.06 -29.32
CA LEU A 60 0.50 -5.25 -29.31
C LEU A 60 -0.35 -6.49 -29.08
N LEU A 61 -0.17 -7.51 -29.92
CA LEU A 61 -1.02 -8.70 -30.03
C LEU A 61 -0.41 -9.90 -29.28
N PRO A 62 -1.21 -10.88 -28.84
CA PRO A 62 -0.71 -12.20 -28.48
C PRO A 62 0.05 -12.86 -29.64
N LEU A 63 1.07 -13.65 -29.34
CA LEU A 63 1.75 -14.47 -30.33
C LEU A 63 0.89 -15.66 -30.79
N THR A 64 1.28 -16.28 -31.91
CA THR A 64 0.71 -17.56 -32.37
C THR A 64 1.84 -18.58 -32.50
N PRO A 65 1.89 -19.63 -31.64
CA PRO A 65 0.97 -19.91 -30.53
C PRO A 65 1.06 -18.87 -29.39
N ALA A 66 -0.02 -18.74 -28.61
CA ALA A 66 -0.06 -17.82 -27.48
C ALA A 66 0.97 -18.19 -26.41
N SER A 67 1.61 -17.17 -25.85
CA SER A 67 2.66 -17.29 -24.84
C SER A 67 2.46 -16.24 -23.74
N TRP A 68 3.31 -16.25 -22.72
CA TRP A 68 3.35 -15.21 -21.70
C TRP A 68 3.85 -13.86 -22.23
N ASP A 69 4.63 -13.87 -23.31
CA ASP A 69 5.03 -12.71 -24.06
C ASP A 69 4.14 -12.52 -25.30
N GLY A 70 4.01 -11.26 -25.69
CA GLY A 70 3.25 -10.81 -26.85
C GLY A 70 4.12 -10.03 -27.82
N GLY A 71 3.43 -9.26 -28.65
CA GLY A 71 4.04 -8.33 -29.59
C GLY A 71 4.82 -7.22 -28.92
N LYS A 72 5.56 -6.50 -29.76
CA LYS A 72 6.42 -5.40 -29.38
C LYS A 72 6.55 -4.37 -30.49
N VAL A 73 6.98 -3.18 -30.11
CA VAL A 73 7.46 -2.13 -31.01
C VAL A 73 8.84 -1.70 -30.54
N ALA A 74 9.81 -1.69 -31.45
CA ALA A 74 11.14 -1.13 -31.24
C ALA A 74 11.24 0.20 -31.99
N PHE A 75 11.89 1.22 -31.44
CA PHE A 75 12.04 2.54 -32.04
C PHE A 75 13.16 3.31 -31.34
N ASP A 76 13.71 4.30 -32.02
CA ASP A 76 14.78 5.15 -31.49
C ASP A 76 14.23 6.52 -31.08
N LEU A 77 14.73 7.09 -29.98
CA LEU A 77 14.41 8.46 -29.54
C LEU A 77 15.68 9.20 -29.12
N LYS A 78 15.68 10.53 -29.24
CA LYS A 78 16.75 11.38 -28.69
C LYS A 78 16.76 11.37 -27.17
N VAL A 79 17.95 11.46 -26.60
CA VAL A 79 18.21 11.60 -25.15
C VAL A 79 19.22 12.70 -24.88
N ASP A 80 19.22 13.21 -23.64
CA ASP A 80 20.25 14.13 -23.18
C ASP A 80 21.49 13.36 -22.67
N PRO A 81 22.70 13.66 -23.18
CA PRO A 81 23.93 12.95 -22.79
C PRO A 81 24.43 13.28 -21.38
N LYS A 82 23.94 14.35 -20.75
CA LYS A 82 24.49 14.93 -19.51
C LYS A 82 23.56 14.78 -18.32
N VAL A 83 22.26 14.81 -18.53
CA VAL A 83 21.26 14.71 -17.46
C VAL A 83 20.35 13.50 -17.63
N THR A 84 19.65 13.12 -16.56
CA THR A 84 18.67 12.03 -16.62
C THR A 84 17.59 12.38 -17.64
N THR A 85 17.45 11.51 -18.65
CA THR A 85 16.30 11.57 -19.57
C THR A 85 15.18 10.70 -19.02
N TYR A 86 13.96 11.19 -19.12
CA TYR A 86 12.73 10.47 -18.82
C TYR A 86 12.03 10.14 -20.13
N ILE A 87 11.33 9.01 -20.16
CA ILE A 87 10.36 8.68 -21.21
C ILE A 87 8.95 8.76 -20.62
N THR A 88 8.06 9.40 -21.36
CA THR A 88 6.62 9.38 -21.09
C THR A 88 5.88 8.69 -22.22
N VAL A 89 4.96 7.79 -21.88
CA VAL A 89 4.08 7.10 -22.85
C VAL A 89 2.63 7.50 -22.64
N LYS A 90 1.95 7.86 -23.75
CA LYS A 90 0.53 8.23 -23.81
C LYS A 90 -0.35 6.99 -24.04
N LEU A 91 -1.28 6.75 -23.12
CA LEU A 91 -2.17 5.59 -23.07
C LEU A 91 -3.62 6.05 -22.87
N TRP A 92 -4.61 5.26 -23.31
CA TRP A 92 -6.02 5.57 -23.06
C TRP A 92 -6.49 5.03 -21.71
N GLY A 93 -7.00 5.93 -20.85
CA GLY A 93 -7.38 5.61 -19.48
C GLY A 93 -8.69 4.85 -19.32
N SER A 94 -9.50 4.75 -20.37
CA SER A 94 -10.74 3.95 -20.37
C SER A 94 -10.51 2.46 -20.64
N ASP A 95 -9.37 2.11 -21.23
CA ASP A 95 -9.05 0.70 -21.50
C ASP A 95 -8.91 -0.06 -20.17
N HIS A 96 -9.47 -1.26 -20.07
CA HIS A 96 -9.44 -2.10 -18.87
C HIS A 96 -9.56 -3.58 -19.24
N GLY A 97 -9.37 -4.46 -18.26
CA GLY A 97 -9.37 -5.92 -18.37
C GLY A 97 -8.01 -6.52 -18.05
N LEU A 98 -7.94 -7.35 -16.99
CA LEU A 98 -6.70 -8.00 -16.55
C LEU A 98 -6.05 -8.93 -17.61
N ASP A 99 -6.84 -9.42 -18.56
CA ASP A 99 -6.42 -10.32 -19.66
C ASP A 99 -5.66 -9.61 -20.79
N ARG A 100 -5.73 -8.27 -20.85
CA ARG A 100 -4.90 -7.42 -21.71
C ARG A 100 -3.46 -7.25 -21.20
N GLY A 101 -3.17 -7.83 -20.04
CA GLY A 101 -1.81 -7.99 -19.53
C GLY A 101 -1.15 -6.69 -19.08
N ARG A 102 0.08 -6.47 -19.55
CA ARG A 102 1.03 -5.48 -19.03
C ARG A 102 1.92 -4.97 -20.16
N LEU A 103 2.42 -3.75 -20.02
CA LEU A 103 3.45 -3.19 -20.90
C LEU A 103 4.74 -3.01 -20.13
N LEU A 104 5.85 -3.46 -20.72
CA LEU A 104 7.19 -3.28 -20.17
C LEU A 104 8.04 -2.48 -21.14
N LEU A 105 8.85 -1.58 -20.59
CA LEU A 105 9.85 -0.82 -21.33
C LEU A 105 11.19 -1.57 -21.31
N PHE A 106 11.86 -1.58 -22.45
CA PHE A 106 13.24 -2.03 -22.61
C PHE A 106 14.05 -0.91 -23.24
N ALA A 107 15.31 -0.81 -22.84
CA ALA A 107 16.30 0.12 -23.38
C ALA A 107 17.55 -0.67 -23.76
N ASN A 108 17.97 -0.60 -25.03
CA ASN A 108 19.06 -1.40 -25.61
C ASN A 108 18.97 -2.90 -25.22
N GLY A 109 17.78 -3.49 -25.37
CA GLY A 109 17.50 -4.90 -25.08
C GLY A 109 17.39 -5.28 -23.60
N LYS A 110 17.54 -4.33 -22.65
CA LYS A 110 17.43 -4.58 -21.20
C LYS A 110 16.15 -3.97 -20.63
N GLN A 111 15.49 -4.70 -19.74
CA GLN A 111 14.26 -4.22 -19.09
C GLN A 111 14.55 -2.99 -18.22
N VAL A 112 13.68 -1.99 -18.30
CA VAL A 112 13.67 -0.84 -17.38
C VAL A 112 12.71 -1.15 -16.23
N GLY A 113 13.18 -0.94 -15.00
CA GLY A 113 12.40 -1.13 -13.78
C GLY A 113 12.11 -2.60 -13.41
N GLN A 114 11.28 -2.78 -12.39
CA GLN A 114 10.95 -4.10 -11.84
C GLN A 114 9.63 -4.64 -12.43
N ARG A 115 9.50 -5.98 -12.48
CA ARG A 115 8.24 -6.63 -12.93
C ARG A 115 7.15 -6.54 -11.86
N HIS A 116 7.51 -6.53 -10.58
CA HIS A 116 6.55 -6.50 -9.49
C HIS A 116 7.16 -5.72 -8.33
N LEU A 117 6.58 -4.56 -8.00
CA LEU A 117 6.93 -3.72 -6.85
C LEU A 117 8.43 -3.36 -6.79
N GLY A 118 8.77 -2.14 -7.17
CA GLY A 118 10.13 -1.63 -6.99
C GLY A 118 10.24 -0.14 -7.27
N ASP A 119 11.44 0.40 -7.05
CA ASP A 119 11.71 1.84 -7.09
C ASP A 119 11.45 2.47 -8.46
N VAL A 120 11.60 1.68 -9.53
CA VAL A 120 11.24 2.08 -10.89
C VAL A 120 10.09 1.20 -11.34
N ASP A 121 8.91 1.82 -11.37
CA ASP A 121 7.66 1.14 -11.69
C ASP A 121 7.66 0.58 -13.13
N ILE A 122 6.76 -0.36 -13.38
CA ILE A 122 6.48 -0.88 -14.70
C ILE A 122 5.76 0.17 -15.57
N LEU A 123 5.90 0.07 -16.90
CA LEU A 123 5.27 1.02 -17.84
C LEU A 123 3.74 0.99 -17.76
N ASP A 124 3.12 -0.20 -17.76
CA ASP A 124 1.70 -0.29 -17.49
C ASP A 124 1.24 -1.66 -16.96
N VAL A 125 0.21 -1.61 -16.10
CA VAL A 125 -0.50 -2.77 -15.57
C VAL A 125 -1.99 -2.54 -15.74
N MET A 126 -2.65 -3.47 -16.42
CA MET A 126 -4.09 -3.42 -16.58
C MET A 126 -4.82 -3.75 -15.28
N SER A 127 -5.98 -3.14 -15.09
CA SER A 127 -6.93 -3.40 -14.01
C SER A 127 -8.27 -3.79 -14.60
N ASP A 128 -9.14 -4.44 -13.82
CA ASP A 128 -10.51 -4.77 -14.27
C ASP A 128 -11.38 -3.53 -14.50
N GLU A 129 -11.04 -2.42 -13.87
CA GLU A 129 -11.74 -1.14 -14.01
C GLU A 129 -10.88 -0.10 -14.73
N PRO A 130 -11.49 0.86 -15.45
CA PRO A 130 -10.81 2.02 -16.02
C PRO A 130 -10.03 2.82 -14.96
N ARG A 131 -8.76 3.13 -15.23
CA ARG A 131 -7.95 3.96 -14.32
C ARG A 131 -8.32 5.45 -14.41
N TYR A 132 -8.53 5.93 -15.64
CA TYR A 132 -8.87 7.33 -15.92
C TYR A 132 -9.88 7.39 -17.08
N PRO A 133 -11.16 7.09 -16.81
CA PRO A 133 -12.17 7.01 -17.86
C PRO A 133 -12.30 8.33 -18.61
N GLY A 134 -12.52 8.21 -19.92
CA GLY A 134 -12.72 9.31 -20.86
C GLY A 134 -11.49 10.16 -21.17
N ARG A 135 -10.29 9.82 -20.67
CA ARG A 135 -9.08 10.64 -20.79
C ARG A 135 -7.83 9.83 -21.09
N PHE A 136 -6.84 10.50 -21.67
CA PHE A 136 -5.48 9.97 -21.78
C PHE A 136 -4.78 9.98 -20.41
N VAL A 137 -3.84 9.05 -20.28
CA VAL A 137 -2.94 8.88 -19.14
C VAL A 137 -1.53 8.88 -19.67
N TYR A 138 -0.64 9.55 -18.95
CA TYR A 138 0.77 9.65 -19.28
C TYR A 138 1.56 8.93 -18.20
N LYS A 139 2.34 7.92 -18.58
CA LYS A 139 3.25 7.23 -17.66
C LYS A 139 4.67 7.64 -17.94
N THR A 140 5.31 8.26 -16.96
CA THR A 140 6.72 8.67 -17.01
C THR A 140 7.60 7.67 -16.26
N LEU A 141 8.70 7.24 -16.88
CA LEU A 141 9.75 6.43 -16.27
C LEU A 141 11.14 7.08 -16.50
N PRO A 142 12.06 7.04 -15.53
CA PRO A 142 13.45 7.44 -15.77
C PRO A 142 14.13 6.43 -16.69
N LEU A 143 14.87 6.90 -17.70
CA LEU A 143 15.80 6.05 -18.43
C LEU A 143 17.09 5.87 -17.61
N PRO A 144 17.67 4.66 -17.55
CA PRO A 144 18.90 4.44 -16.79
C PRO A 144 20.05 5.31 -17.30
N GLN A 145 20.66 6.11 -16.43
CA GLN A 145 21.81 6.96 -16.79
C GLN A 145 22.97 6.15 -17.39
N SER A 146 23.19 4.93 -16.91
CA SER A 146 24.19 4.01 -17.45
C SER A 146 23.96 3.61 -18.92
N MET A 147 22.77 3.89 -19.47
CA MET A 147 22.42 3.65 -20.86
C MET A 147 22.40 4.91 -21.71
N THR A 148 22.19 6.09 -21.12
CA THR A 148 22.02 7.37 -21.85
C THR A 148 23.22 8.31 -21.73
N GLN A 149 24.04 8.21 -20.68
CA GLN A 149 25.15 9.13 -20.46
C GLN A 149 26.14 9.11 -21.63
N GLY A 150 26.46 10.29 -22.15
CA GLY A 150 27.34 10.47 -23.32
C GLY A 150 26.71 10.12 -24.66
N LYS A 151 25.42 9.81 -24.72
CA LYS A 151 24.69 9.48 -25.96
C LYS A 151 23.63 10.54 -26.26
N THR A 152 23.30 10.67 -27.54
CA THR A 152 22.22 11.54 -28.02
C THR A 152 20.97 10.77 -28.42
N ASP A 153 21.06 9.45 -28.48
CA ASP A 153 20.04 8.55 -29.00
C ASP A 153 20.00 7.27 -28.17
N ILE A 154 18.83 6.65 -28.11
CA ILE A 154 18.64 5.35 -27.47
C ILE A 154 17.59 4.52 -28.21
N GLN A 155 17.86 3.23 -28.36
CA GLN A 155 16.87 2.27 -28.82
C GLN A 155 15.99 1.84 -27.64
N LEU A 156 14.68 1.96 -27.83
CA LEU A 156 13.66 1.55 -26.88
C LEU A 156 12.80 0.45 -27.48
N GLU A 157 12.24 -0.40 -26.61
CA GLU A 157 11.17 -1.31 -26.99
C GLU A 157 10.04 -1.24 -25.96
N ILE A 158 8.80 -1.27 -26.43
CA ILE A 158 7.64 -1.54 -25.58
C ILE A 158 7.15 -2.94 -25.93
N ARG A 159 7.06 -3.81 -24.92
CA ARG A 159 6.64 -5.20 -25.06
C ARG A 159 5.37 -5.49 -24.27
N ALA A 160 4.44 -6.23 -24.85
CA ALA A 160 3.28 -6.74 -24.13
C ALA A 160 3.59 -8.08 -23.49
N LEU A 161 3.15 -8.26 -22.24
CA LEU A 161 3.27 -9.49 -21.48
C LEU A 161 1.94 -9.78 -20.79
N GLY A 162 1.66 -11.06 -20.52
CA GLY A 162 0.52 -11.45 -19.72
C GLY A 162 0.63 -10.95 -18.27
N ARG A 163 -0.47 -11.03 -17.53
CA ARG A 163 -0.50 -10.62 -16.12
C ARG A 163 0.43 -11.48 -15.26
N ILE A 164 0.74 -10.97 -14.07
CA ILE A 164 1.47 -11.75 -13.06
C ILE A 164 0.63 -11.99 -11.81
N TRP A 165 0.94 -13.05 -11.07
CA TRP A 165 0.54 -13.23 -9.69
C TRP A 165 1.82 -13.26 -8.84
N GLY A 166 2.11 -12.16 -8.13
CA GLY A 166 3.37 -11.97 -7.40
C GLY A 166 3.67 -13.01 -6.33
N TYR A 167 2.66 -13.75 -5.87
CA TYR A 167 2.80 -14.86 -4.91
C TYR A 167 3.01 -16.23 -5.59
N GLY A 168 3.14 -16.27 -6.92
CA GLY A 168 3.40 -17.49 -7.66
C GLY A 168 4.79 -18.05 -7.35
N ASN A 169 4.82 -19.26 -6.78
CA ASN A 169 6.05 -19.98 -6.46
C ASN A 169 6.58 -20.88 -7.59
N THR A 170 5.92 -20.87 -8.76
CA THR A 170 6.39 -21.48 -10.01
C THR A 170 6.21 -20.46 -11.14
N TRP A 171 6.88 -20.68 -12.27
CA TRP A 171 6.79 -19.77 -13.41
C TRP A 171 5.35 -19.61 -13.93
N GLU A 172 4.62 -20.71 -14.10
CA GLU A 172 3.24 -20.71 -14.62
C GLU A 172 2.26 -20.07 -13.63
N ARG A 173 2.56 -20.17 -12.33
CA ARG A 173 1.81 -19.47 -11.30
C ARG A 173 2.10 -17.98 -11.33
N PHE A 174 3.37 -17.60 -11.46
CA PHE A 174 3.86 -16.23 -11.45
C PHE A 174 3.47 -15.46 -12.72
N GLN A 175 3.76 -15.99 -13.90
CA GLN A 175 3.60 -15.33 -15.19
C GLN A 175 2.51 -16.03 -16.01
N LYS A 176 1.48 -15.27 -16.39
CA LYS A 176 0.35 -15.79 -17.19
C LYS A 176 0.56 -15.54 -18.67
N VAL A 177 -0.15 -16.33 -19.48
CA VAL A 177 -0.30 -16.15 -20.92
C VAL A 177 -0.95 -14.80 -21.20
N LEU A 178 -0.51 -14.11 -22.25
CA LEU A 178 -1.20 -12.94 -22.80
C LEU A 178 -2.33 -13.43 -23.70
N GLU A 179 -3.57 -13.30 -23.25
CA GLU A 179 -4.73 -13.85 -23.97
C GLU A 179 -5.38 -12.82 -24.90
N LYS A 180 -5.27 -11.53 -24.58
CA LYS A 180 -5.84 -10.44 -25.37
C LYS A 180 -4.79 -9.41 -25.79
N PRO A 181 -5.04 -8.68 -26.89
CA PRO A 181 -4.24 -7.52 -27.24
C PRO A 181 -4.12 -6.54 -26.06
N SER A 182 -2.93 -5.94 -25.94
CA SER A 182 -2.65 -4.85 -25.00
C SER A 182 -3.59 -3.65 -25.20
N ARG A 183 -3.54 -2.65 -24.31
CA ARG A 183 -4.19 -1.37 -24.58
C ARG A 183 -3.47 -0.59 -25.69
N GLY A 184 -4.16 0.38 -26.29
CA GLY A 184 -3.56 1.24 -27.31
C GLY A 184 -2.42 2.10 -26.77
N ILE A 185 -1.33 2.19 -27.54
CA ILE A 185 -0.16 3.03 -27.29
C ILE A 185 -0.17 4.14 -28.34
N TYR A 186 -0.31 5.40 -27.91
CA TYR A 186 -0.60 6.53 -28.81
C TYR A 186 0.62 7.37 -29.13
N GLY A 187 1.52 7.55 -28.16
CA GLY A 187 2.77 8.26 -28.37
C GLY A 187 3.77 8.01 -27.26
N ALA A 188 5.04 8.33 -27.54
CA ALA A 188 6.09 8.38 -26.54
C ALA A 188 6.92 9.66 -26.71
N TYR A 189 7.41 10.21 -25.60
CA TYR A 189 8.13 11.47 -25.53
C TYR A 189 9.36 11.30 -24.65
N THR A 190 10.50 11.85 -25.05
CA THR A 190 11.66 12.03 -24.15
C THR A 190 11.76 13.47 -23.67
N HIS A 191 12.16 13.65 -22.41
CA HIS A 191 12.30 14.96 -21.76
C HIS A 191 13.22 14.86 -20.55
N THR A 192 13.66 15.98 -20.00
CA THR A 192 14.58 16.03 -18.84
C THR A 192 13.90 16.35 -17.51
N ASP A 193 12.64 16.78 -17.54
CA ASP A 193 11.89 17.10 -16.33
C ASP A 193 11.24 15.88 -15.70
N THR A 194 11.17 15.87 -14.37
CA THR A 194 10.63 14.74 -13.60
C THR A 194 9.10 14.63 -13.67
N CYS A 195 8.42 15.69 -14.14
CA CYS A 195 6.98 15.73 -14.32
C CYS A 195 6.65 16.12 -15.75
N PHE A 196 6.01 15.23 -16.50
CA PHE A 196 5.62 15.51 -17.87
C PHE A 196 4.38 16.39 -17.93
N ASN A 197 4.51 17.53 -18.61
CA ASN A 197 3.39 18.39 -18.98
C ASN A 197 3.10 18.20 -20.47
N PRO A 198 1.99 17.55 -20.86
CA PRO A 198 1.65 17.39 -22.27
C PRO A 198 1.54 18.76 -22.96
N PRO A 199 2.04 18.91 -24.20
CA PRO A 199 1.83 20.12 -25.00
C PRO A 199 0.34 20.48 -25.11
N SER A 200 0.00 21.77 -25.19
CA SER A 200 -1.40 22.20 -25.31
C SER A 200 -2.09 21.73 -26.60
N SER A 201 -1.31 21.34 -27.61
CA SER A 201 -1.78 20.75 -28.86
C SER A 201 -2.14 19.27 -28.74
N GLU A 202 -1.73 18.59 -27.66
CA GLU A 202 -2.09 17.20 -27.44
C GLU A 202 -3.59 17.08 -27.21
N VAL A 203 -4.26 16.24 -28.02
CA VAL A 203 -5.67 15.92 -27.81
C VAL A 203 -5.79 15.28 -26.44
N GLN A 204 -6.63 15.90 -25.61
CA GLN A 204 -7.04 15.40 -24.31
C GLN A 204 -8.50 14.95 -24.37
N GLY A 205 -8.83 13.96 -23.55
CA GLY A 205 -10.22 13.59 -23.32
C GLY A 205 -10.86 14.38 -22.19
N VAL A 206 -12.10 14.04 -21.85
CA VAL A 206 -12.87 14.68 -20.78
C VAL A 206 -13.27 13.65 -19.75
N ALA A 207 -13.06 13.96 -18.48
CA ALA A 207 -13.49 13.09 -17.40
C ALA A 207 -15.02 12.93 -17.45
N PRO A 208 -15.57 11.72 -17.27
CA PRO A 208 -17.02 11.57 -17.20
C PRO A 208 -17.55 12.40 -16.03
N THR A 209 -18.71 13.01 -16.22
CA THR A 209 -19.43 13.71 -15.15
C THR A 209 -19.72 12.71 -14.03
N ARG A 210 -19.22 13.00 -12.83
CA ARG A 210 -19.51 12.18 -11.65
C ARG A 210 -21.01 12.18 -11.41
N LYS A 211 -21.63 11.00 -11.50
CA LYS A 211 -23.04 10.83 -11.15
C LYS A 211 -23.11 10.44 -9.68
N VAL A 212 -23.87 11.20 -8.90
CA VAL A 212 -24.23 10.78 -7.54
C VAL A 212 -25.08 9.51 -7.69
N ARG A 213 -24.58 8.41 -7.17
CA ARG A 213 -25.33 7.16 -7.09
C ARG A 213 -26.60 7.40 -6.27
N LYS A 214 -27.78 7.17 -6.87
CA LYS A 214 -29.07 7.34 -6.17
C LYS A 214 -29.42 6.15 -5.29
N THR A 215 -29.03 4.95 -5.70
CA THR A 215 -29.34 3.70 -4.99
C THR A 215 -28.23 2.66 -5.13
N PRO A 216 -28.16 1.72 -4.18
CA PRO A 216 -28.75 1.80 -2.85
C PRO A 216 -28.11 2.89 -1.98
N GLY A 217 -28.93 3.50 -1.11
CA GLY A 217 -28.61 4.61 -0.23
C GLY A 217 -28.29 4.16 1.21
N VAL A 218 -28.82 4.89 2.19
CA VAL A 218 -28.55 4.66 3.62
C VAL A 218 -29.03 3.30 4.11
N GLU A 219 -29.97 2.66 3.42
CA GLU A 219 -30.48 1.32 3.73
C GLU A 219 -29.37 0.26 3.72
N VAL A 220 -28.33 0.40 2.88
CA VAL A 220 -27.17 -0.52 2.91
C VAL A 220 -26.43 -0.40 4.23
N LEU A 221 -26.31 0.82 4.77
CA LEU A 221 -25.68 1.03 6.07
C LEU A 221 -26.53 0.40 7.18
N GLN A 222 -27.86 0.44 7.07
CA GLN A 222 -28.75 -0.21 8.02
C GLN A 222 -28.57 -1.73 7.99
N VAL A 223 -28.57 -2.35 6.80
CA VAL A 223 -28.29 -3.79 6.65
C VAL A 223 -26.91 -4.17 7.20
N ALA A 224 -25.90 -3.32 6.97
CA ALA A 224 -24.56 -3.53 7.52
C ALA A 224 -24.55 -3.45 9.06
N LYS A 225 -25.23 -2.46 9.66
CA LYS A 225 -25.38 -2.32 11.11
C LYS A 225 -26.08 -3.52 11.74
N GLU A 226 -27.16 -4.00 11.11
CA GLU A 226 -27.90 -5.19 11.55
C GLU A 226 -27.01 -6.43 11.54
N ARG A 227 -26.23 -6.62 10.47
CA ARG A 227 -25.25 -7.72 10.38
C ARG A 227 -24.19 -7.63 11.48
N VAL A 228 -23.62 -6.45 11.72
CA VAL A 228 -22.61 -6.23 12.78
C VAL A 228 -23.21 -6.52 14.16
N ASN A 229 -24.41 -6.03 14.44
CA ASN A 229 -25.08 -6.27 15.72
C ASN A 229 -25.42 -7.74 15.93
N LYS A 230 -25.87 -8.45 14.87
CA LYS A 230 -26.12 -9.90 14.96
C LYS A 230 -24.86 -10.69 15.30
N ASP A 231 -23.75 -10.42 14.63
CA ASP A 231 -22.46 -11.09 14.91
C ASP A 231 -21.97 -10.79 16.34
N MET A 232 -22.09 -9.53 16.78
CA MET A 232 -21.73 -9.10 18.13
C MET A 232 -22.56 -9.76 19.22
N ILE A 233 -23.89 -9.80 19.07
CA ILE A 233 -24.78 -10.47 20.01
C ILE A 233 -24.43 -11.96 20.13
N SER A 234 -24.17 -12.64 19.00
CA SER A 234 -23.74 -14.05 19.01
C SER A 234 -22.47 -14.24 19.86
N ARG A 235 -21.46 -13.39 19.63
CA ARG A 235 -20.17 -13.47 20.34
C ARG A 235 -20.28 -13.20 21.83
N LEU A 236 -21.15 -12.28 22.24
CA LEU A 236 -21.41 -12.00 23.65
C LEU A 236 -22.20 -13.12 24.33
N ALA A 237 -23.09 -13.79 23.60
CA ALA A 237 -23.91 -14.89 24.11
C ALA A 237 -23.17 -16.25 24.20
N GLU A 238 -22.13 -16.48 23.38
CA GLU A 238 -21.39 -17.74 23.30
C GLU A 238 -20.53 -18.01 24.55
N LYS A 239 -21.12 -18.49 25.64
CA LYS A 239 -20.43 -18.71 26.94
C LYS A 239 -19.28 -19.71 26.92
N ASN A 240 -19.26 -20.66 25.97
CA ASN A 240 -18.31 -21.79 25.96
C ASN A 240 -17.30 -21.74 24.81
N ARG A 241 -17.19 -20.62 24.09
CA ARG A 241 -16.26 -20.47 22.98
C ARG A 241 -15.37 -19.26 23.20
N ASN A 242 -14.06 -19.48 23.23
CA ASN A 242 -13.09 -18.41 23.36
C ASN A 242 -13.13 -17.46 22.16
N MET A 243 -12.97 -16.18 22.45
CA MET A 243 -13.00 -15.10 21.48
C MET A 243 -11.58 -14.80 21.00
N GLY A 244 -11.35 -14.90 19.69
CA GLY A 244 -10.08 -14.48 19.10
C GLY A 244 -9.81 -12.99 19.32
N GLN A 245 -8.53 -12.63 19.48
CA GLN A 245 -8.11 -11.29 19.92
C GLN A 245 -8.64 -10.13 19.06
N MET A 246 -8.82 -10.36 17.75
CA MET A 246 -9.36 -9.34 16.83
C MET A 246 -10.86 -9.05 17.08
N ASN A 247 -11.61 -10.07 17.50
CA ASN A 247 -13.00 -9.88 17.91
C ASN A 247 -13.08 -9.16 19.26
N MET A 248 -12.11 -9.37 20.16
CA MET A 248 -12.01 -8.61 21.41
C MET A 248 -11.87 -7.11 21.12
N VAL A 249 -10.96 -6.73 20.21
CA VAL A 249 -10.79 -5.34 19.77
C VAL A 249 -12.07 -4.79 19.14
N MET A 250 -12.75 -5.57 18.29
CA MET A 250 -14.02 -5.17 17.68
C MET A 250 -15.07 -4.83 18.74
N ILE A 251 -15.26 -5.71 19.73
CA ILE A 251 -16.24 -5.51 20.80
C ILE A 251 -15.83 -4.34 21.72
N ALA A 252 -14.54 -4.19 22.03
CA ALA A 252 -14.03 -3.07 22.81
C ALA A 252 -14.29 -1.71 22.13
N LYS A 253 -14.13 -1.63 20.80
CA LYS A 253 -14.51 -0.43 20.02
C LYS A 253 -16.02 -0.23 20.00
N ALA A 254 -16.79 -1.31 19.87
CA ALA A 254 -18.25 -1.26 19.86
C ALA A 254 -18.83 -0.75 21.18
N TYR A 255 -18.20 -1.03 22.32
CA TYR A 255 -18.59 -0.48 23.61
C TYR A 255 -18.76 1.04 23.59
N HIS A 256 -17.93 1.75 22.81
CA HIS A 256 -17.97 3.21 22.64
C HIS A 256 -18.78 3.70 21.43
N THR A 257 -19.51 2.81 20.76
CA THR A 257 -20.21 3.10 19.50
C THR A 257 -21.74 3.02 19.67
N PRO A 258 -22.48 4.16 19.69
CA PRO A 258 -23.88 4.23 20.12
C PRO A 258 -24.90 3.33 19.42
N TRP A 259 -24.69 2.97 18.15
CA TRP A 259 -25.64 2.16 17.38
C TRP A 259 -25.44 0.65 17.56
N THR A 260 -24.44 0.24 18.35
CA THR A 260 -24.09 -1.16 18.52
C THR A 260 -24.76 -1.80 19.75
N ALA A 261 -24.96 -3.11 19.69
CA ALA A 261 -25.52 -3.89 20.79
C ALA A 261 -24.62 -3.91 22.04
N ALA A 262 -23.30 -3.69 21.88
CA ALA A 262 -22.33 -3.63 22.97
C ALA A 262 -22.25 -2.26 23.65
N TYR A 263 -22.94 -1.23 23.14
CA TYR A 263 -22.79 0.14 23.62
C TYR A 263 -23.06 0.26 25.12
N HIS A 264 -22.02 0.60 25.88
CA HIS A 264 -22.04 0.74 27.35
C HIS A 264 -22.62 -0.46 28.12
N LYS A 265 -22.51 -1.67 27.55
CA LYS A 265 -23.03 -2.88 28.17
C LYS A 265 -22.07 -3.46 29.21
N PRO A 266 -22.49 -3.69 30.47
CA PRO A 266 -21.60 -4.26 31.49
C PRO A 266 -21.14 -5.68 31.13
N GLU A 267 -21.97 -6.47 30.45
CA GLU A 267 -21.61 -7.83 30.01
C GLU A 267 -20.39 -7.85 29.07
N VAL A 268 -20.10 -6.74 28.37
CA VAL A 268 -18.89 -6.60 27.55
C VAL A 268 -17.64 -6.61 28.41
N ILE A 269 -17.67 -5.91 29.54
CA ILE A 269 -16.52 -5.78 30.44
C ILE A 269 -16.22 -7.14 31.07
N GLU A 270 -17.25 -7.81 31.60
CA GLU A 270 -17.14 -9.15 32.16
C GLU A 270 -16.61 -10.15 31.12
N ARG A 271 -17.15 -10.09 29.89
CA ARG A 271 -16.76 -11.01 28.83
C ARG A 271 -15.31 -10.79 28.42
N LEU A 272 -14.91 -9.55 28.12
CA LEU A 272 -13.56 -9.26 27.67
C LEU A 272 -12.51 -9.48 28.75
N ALA A 273 -12.84 -9.28 30.03
CA ALA A 273 -11.95 -9.65 31.14
C ALA A 273 -11.70 -11.16 31.19
N LYS A 274 -12.75 -11.99 31.06
CA LYS A 274 -12.61 -13.46 30.99
C LYS A 274 -11.79 -13.92 29.79
N GLU A 275 -11.93 -13.24 28.65
CA GLU A 275 -11.13 -13.56 27.47
C GLU A 275 -9.65 -13.18 27.67
N LEU A 276 -9.35 -12.04 28.29
CA LEU A 276 -7.97 -11.67 28.66
C LEU A 276 -7.36 -12.66 29.67
N ASP A 277 -8.16 -13.11 30.64
CA ASP A 277 -7.79 -14.16 31.60
C ASP A 277 -7.43 -15.46 30.84
N HIS A 278 -8.27 -15.87 29.89
CA HIS A 278 -8.02 -17.03 29.05
C HIS A 278 -6.75 -16.88 28.19
N GLN A 279 -6.51 -15.70 27.58
CA GLN A 279 -5.28 -15.44 26.82
C GLN A 279 -4.04 -15.55 27.72
N TYR A 280 -4.11 -15.07 28.96
CA TYR A 280 -3.02 -15.22 29.91
C TYR A 280 -2.76 -16.70 30.26
N VAL A 281 -3.80 -17.49 30.55
CA VAL A 281 -3.66 -18.93 30.82
C VAL A 281 -3.03 -19.65 29.62
N LYS A 282 -3.46 -19.32 28.39
CA LYS A 282 -2.87 -19.85 27.14
C LYS A 282 -1.39 -19.48 27.02
N TYR A 283 -1.04 -18.22 27.29
CA TYR A 283 0.35 -17.74 27.33
C TYR A 283 1.20 -18.50 28.36
N LYS A 284 0.70 -18.73 29.57
CA LYS A 284 1.45 -19.47 30.60
C LYS A 284 1.67 -20.93 30.22
N ALA A 285 0.69 -21.57 29.60
CA ALA A 285 0.83 -22.92 29.09
C ALA A 285 1.82 -23.00 27.91
N ASN A 286 1.87 -21.98 27.07
CA ASN A 286 2.78 -21.90 25.93
C ASN A 286 3.13 -20.44 25.57
N PRO A 287 4.26 -19.90 26.07
CA PRO A 287 4.67 -18.53 25.77
C PRO A 287 4.87 -18.25 24.27
N ARG A 288 5.13 -19.29 23.46
CA ARG A 288 5.27 -19.16 22.01
C ARG A 288 3.98 -18.74 21.31
N ASP A 289 2.84 -18.78 21.98
CA ASP A 289 1.59 -18.20 21.43
C ASP A 289 1.70 -16.68 21.24
N ALA A 290 2.52 -16.00 22.03
CA ALA A 290 2.84 -14.58 21.83
C ALA A 290 3.71 -14.34 20.59
N GLU A 291 4.39 -15.37 20.08
CA GLU A 291 5.31 -15.34 18.94
C GLU A 291 4.61 -15.81 17.65
N TYR A 292 3.70 -16.77 17.79
CA TYR A 292 3.02 -17.46 16.70
C TYR A 292 1.62 -17.96 17.15
N ALA A 293 0.61 -17.10 17.03
CA ALA A 293 -0.77 -17.35 17.39
C ALA A 293 -1.54 -18.04 16.24
N LYS A 294 -1.55 -19.39 16.23
CA LYS A 294 -2.15 -20.24 15.16
C LYS A 294 -3.61 -19.94 14.82
N ASP A 295 -4.34 -19.32 15.74
CA ASP A 295 -5.75 -18.95 15.62
C ASP A 295 -5.97 -17.59 14.93
N THR A 296 -4.90 -16.93 14.48
CA THR A 296 -4.94 -15.67 13.72
C THR A 296 -4.40 -15.83 12.31
N TRP A 297 -4.86 -14.98 11.37
CA TRP A 297 -4.24 -14.89 10.06
C TRP A 297 -2.87 -14.23 10.21
N ASN A 298 -1.82 -14.72 9.55
CA ASN A 298 -0.45 -14.26 9.78
C ASN A 298 -0.03 -14.33 11.27
N PRO A 299 0.08 -15.56 11.81
CA PRO A 299 0.16 -15.86 13.24
C PRO A 299 1.29 -15.14 14.01
N ASP A 300 2.31 -14.63 13.33
CA ASP A 300 3.47 -13.99 13.92
C ASP A 300 3.54 -12.47 13.70
N TRP A 301 2.41 -11.83 13.36
CA TRP A 301 2.36 -10.39 13.08
C TRP A 301 1.82 -9.55 14.24
N PHE A 302 1.07 -10.15 15.16
CA PHE A 302 0.25 -9.40 16.12
C PHE A 302 0.68 -9.57 17.58
N GLY A 303 1.21 -10.74 17.93
CA GLY A 303 1.37 -11.16 19.31
C GLY A 303 0.12 -10.92 20.15
N TYR A 304 0.29 -10.21 21.25
CA TYR A 304 -0.78 -9.76 22.13
C TYR A 304 -1.06 -8.25 22.03
N GLY A 305 -0.61 -7.58 20.97
CA GLY A 305 -0.96 -6.19 20.69
C GLY A 305 -2.47 -5.92 20.66
N PRO A 306 -3.32 -6.77 20.05
CA PRO A 306 -4.78 -6.60 20.12
C PRO A 306 -5.35 -6.68 21.55
N ASN A 307 -4.78 -7.50 22.43
CA ASN A 307 -5.13 -7.51 23.85
C ASN A 307 -4.72 -6.19 24.53
N GLY A 308 -3.52 -5.69 24.24
CA GLY A 308 -3.07 -4.39 24.74
C GLY A 308 -3.99 -3.24 24.28
N GLN A 309 -4.46 -3.28 23.03
CA GLN A 309 -5.46 -2.35 22.52
C GLN A 309 -6.79 -2.47 23.24
N THR A 310 -7.25 -3.69 23.54
CA THR A 310 -8.49 -3.94 24.29
C THR A 310 -8.41 -3.32 25.69
N VAL A 311 -7.30 -3.56 26.40
CA VAL A 311 -7.03 -2.95 27.71
C VAL A 311 -7.01 -1.42 27.61
N MET A 312 -6.34 -0.87 26.60
CA MET A 312 -6.29 0.59 26.40
C MET A 312 -7.67 1.20 26.14
N LEU A 313 -8.50 0.56 25.31
CA LEU A 313 -9.84 1.06 24.95
C LEU A 313 -10.81 1.04 26.14
N LEU A 314 -10.63 0.11 27.07
CA LEU A 314 -11.52 -0.09 28.23
C LEU A 314 -10.82 0.21 29.55
N ALA A 315 -9.78 1.05 29.52
CA ALA A 315 -8.93 1.32 30.68
C ALA A 315 -9.75 1.74 31.91
N GLU A 316 -10.68 2.68 31.74
CA GLU A 316 -11.54 3.16 32.83
C GLU A 316 -12.48 2.07 33.35
N GLN A 317 -13.06 1.27 32.45
CA GLN A 317 -14.01 0.22 32.81
C GLN A 317 -13.34 -0.97 33.49
N PHE A 318 -12.08 -1.25 33.17
CA PHE A 318 -11.34 -2.33 33.81
C PHE A 318 -10.76 -1.97 35.18
N LYS A 319 -10.56 -0.68 35.51
CA LYS A 319 -9.99 -0.24 36.81
C LYS A 319 -10.53 -1.00 38.04
N PRO A 320 -11.85 -1.22 38.21
CA PRO A 320 -12.38 -1.86 39.41
C PRO A 320 -11.99 -3.34 39.55
N ILE A 321 -11.65 -4.01 38.46
CA ILE A 321 -11.46 -5.47 38.40
C ILE A 321 -9.99 -5.88 38.25
N LEU A 322 -9.06 -4.94 38.11
CA LEU A 322 -7.66 -5.25 37.80
C LEU A 322 -6.94 -6.01 38.92
N ASP A 323 -7.37 -5.86 40.17
CA ASP A 323 -6.72 -6.52 41.30
C ASP A 323 -7.39 -7.86 41.69
N GLU A 324 -8.46 -8.24 40.98
CA GLU A 324 -9.05 -9.57 41.05
C GLU A 324 -8.09 -10.64 40.53
N LYS A 325 -8.26 -11.87 41.02
CA LYS A 325 -7.40 -13.00 40.65
C LYS A 325 -7.85 -13.64 39.34
N ILE A 326 -6.90 -14.04 38.52
CA ILE A 326 -7.16 -14.85 37.34
C ILE A 326 -7.45 -16.29 37.79
N GLU A 327 -8.60 -16.82 37.40
CA GLU A 327 -8.98 -18.21 37.70
C GLU A 327 -8.02 -19.18 36.99
N GLY A 328 -7.52 -20.20 37.69
CA GLY A 328 -6.59 -21.19 37.14
C GLY A 328 -5.15 -20.70 36.94
N ALA A 329 -4.75 -19.58 37.57
CA ALA A 329 -3.46 -18.92 37.34
C ALA A 329 -2.69 -18.61 38.64
N ASP A 330 -2.56 -19.58 39.54
CA ASP A 330 -1.74 -19.52 40.76
C ASP A 330 -1.94 -18.27 41.64
N GLY A 331 -3.15 -17.70 41.62
CA GLY A 331 -3.50 -16.53 42.43
C GLY A 331 -2.86 -15.21 41.96
N ILE A 332 -2.38 -15.12 40.72
CA ILE A 332 -1.94 -13.84 40.13
C ILE A 332 -3.13 -12.89 39.90
N SER A 333 -2.94 -11.58 40.08
CA SER A 333 -3.99 -10.62 39.73
C SER A 333 -4.06 -10.38 38.22
N ARG A 334 -5.21 -9.92 37.72
CA ARG A 334 -5.39 -9.49 36.33
C ARG A 334 -4.34 -8.47 35.90
N ARG A 335 -4.10 -7.46 36.75
CA ARG A 335 -3.07 -6.44 36.53
C ARG A 335 -1.70 -7.05 36.25
N ALA A 336 -1.26 -7.96 37.12
CA ALA A 336 0.05 -8.57 37.02
C ALA A 336 0.13 -9.57 35.86
N GLY A 337 -0.86 -10.44 35.71
CA GLY A 337 -0.88 -11.47 34.66
C GLY A 337 -0.99 -10.88 33.26
N TRP A 338 -1.97 -10.00 33.02
CA TRP A 338 -2.12 -9.34 31.73
C TRP A 338 -0.88 -8.49 31.39
N SER A 339 -0.27 -7.83 32.38
CA SER A 339 1.00 -7.11 32.18
C SER A 339 2.15 -8.03 31.78
N GLU A 340 2.32 -9.19 32.42
CA GLU A 340 3.39 -10.14 32.11
C GLU A 340 3.31 -10.58 30.64
N MET A 341 2.12 -10.98 30.20
CA MET A 341 1.85 -11.40 28.83
C MET A 341 2.13 -10.30 27.80
N LEU A 342 1.69 -9.06 28.06
CA LEU A 342 1.89 -7.93 27.15
C LEU A 342 3.36 -7.49 27.08
N VAL A 343 4.08 -7.50 28.20
CA VAL A 343 5.53 -7.19 28.23
C VAL A 343 6.31 -8.23 27.43
N TYR A 344 6.04 -9.53 27.63
CA TYR A 344 6.68 -10.59 26.84
C TYR A 344 6.47 -10.37 25.34
N SER A 345 5.22 -10.14 24.93
CA SER A 345 4.89 -9.94 23.52
C SER A 345 5.60 -8.72 22.93
N ARG A 346 5.56 -7.57 23.61
CA ARG A 346 6.24 -6.33 23.17
C ARG A 346 7.74 -6.56 22.99
N ASP A 347 8.40 -7.15 23.98
CA ASP A 347 9.86 -7.32 24.00
C ASP A 347 10.34 -8.39 23.03
N TRP A 348 9.51 -9.39 22.73
CA TRP A 348 9.81 -10.37 21.69
C TRP A 348 9.73 -9.75 20.28
N HIS A 349 8.70 -8.97 19.98
CA HIS A 349 8.49 -8.44 18.62
C HIS A 349 9.58 -7.45 18.19
N ILE A 350 10.11 -6.63 19.11
CA ILE A 350 11.24 -5.75 18.77
C ILE A 350 12.52 -6.51 18.42
N ARG A 351 12.67 -7.75 18.88
CA ARG A 351 13.79 -8.64 18.50
C ARG A 351 13.53 -9.41 17.20
N HIS A 352 12.30 -9.40 16.70
CA HIS A 352 11.84 -10.15 15.52
C HIS A 352 11.10 -9.26 14.53
N ARG A 353 11.57 -8.01 14.37
CA ARG A 353 11.00 -7.05 13.44
C ARG A 353 11.19 -7.55 12.01
N ARG A 354 10.24 -7.18 11.14
CA ARG A 354 10.27 -7.53 9.72
C ARG A 354 10.66 -6.32 8.88
N GLN A 355 11.42 -6.56 7.82
CA GLN A 355 11.89 -5.52 6.91
C GLN A 355 10.81 -5.07 5.92
N TYR A 356 9.96 -5.98 5.44
CA TYR A 356 9.01 -5.66 4.39
C TYR A 356 7.95 -4.66 4.89
N THR A 357 7.78 -3.52 4.21
CA THR A 357 7.14 -2.30 4.75
C THR A 357 5.82 -2.57 5.49
N ASN A 358 4.84 -3.21 4.82
CA ASN A 358 3.54 -3.44 5.44
C ASN A 358 3.61 -4.39 6.65
N GLN A 359 4.56 -5.32 6.66
CA GLN A 359 4.78 -6.24 7.79
C GLN A 359 5.43 -5.50 8.96
N ALA A 360 6.40 -4.62 8.69
CA ALA A 360 7.02 -3.75 9.68
C ALA A 360 5.94 -2.87 10.36
N MET A 361 5.12 -2.18 9.56
CA MET A 361 4.03 -1.34 10.04
C MET A 361 3.06 -2.08 10.96
N ILE A 362 2.68 -3.32 10.59
CA ILE A 362 1.76 -4.13 11.38
C ILE A 362 2.41 -4.55 12.70
N ILE A 363 3.60 -5.15 12.66
CA ILE A 363 4.29 -5.65 13.86
C ILE A 363 4.60 -4.51 14.83
N ASP A 364 5.12 -3.39 14.33
CA ASP A 364 5.49 -2.26 15.16
C ASP A 364 4.24 -1.57 15.75
N LEU A 365 3.12 -1.52 15.02
CA LEU A 365 1.84 -1.05 15.54
C LEU A 365 1.35 -1.91 16.71
N TYR A 366 1.39 -3.24 16.56
CA TYR A 366 0.92 -4.12 17.62
C TYR A 366 1.90 -4.21 18.80
N THR A 367 3.20 -4.00 18.58
CA THR A 367 4.20 -3.78 19.63
C THR A 367 3.86 -2.51 20.43
N TYR A 368 3.57 -1.41 19.73
CA TYR A 368 3.14 -0.16 20.36
C TYR A 368 1.85 -0.35 21.15
N LEU A 369 0.84 -1.03 20.60
CA LEU A 369 -0.44 -1.30 21.28
C LEU A 369 -0.27 -2.22 22.51
N ALA A 370 0.64 -3.19 22.46
CA ALA A 370 1.01 -3.97 23.65
C ALA A 370 1.59 -3.05 24.74
N ASN A 371 2.52 -2.15 24.39
CA ASN A 371 3.07 -1.16 25.33
C ASN A 371 2.00 -0.21 25.90
N ARG A 372 1.02 0.20 25.09
CA ARG A 372 -0.12 1.00 25.56
C ARG A 372 -0.96 0.27 26.60
N GLY A 373 -1.17 -1.03 26.42
CA GLY A 373 -1.81 -1.89 27.42
C GLY A 373 -0.99 -1.99 28.71
N VAL A 374 0.34 -2.21 28.60
CA VAL A 374 1.26 -2.21 29.77
C VAL A 374 1.16 -0.88 30.51
N ARG A 375 1.14 0.26 29.80
CA ARG A 375 1.02 1.59 30.41
C ARG A 375 -0.26 1.80 31.22
N VAL A 376 -1.34 1.10 30.89
CA VAL A 376 -2.59 1.11 31.69
C VAL A 376 -2.48 0.24 32.93
N LEU A 377 -1.82 -0.92 32.83
CA LEU A 377 -1.78 -1.93 33.89
C LEU A 377 -0.67 -1.66 34.91
N THR A 378 0.54 -1.40 34.42
CA THR A 378 1.83 -1.30 35.13
C THR A 378 2.72 -0.22 34.48
N PRO A 379 2.43 1.08 34.72
CA PRO A 379 3.13 2.19 34.07
C PRO A 379 4.66 2.17 34.22
N ASP A 380 5.17 1.61 35.32
CA ASP A 380 6.59 1.44 35.63
C ASP A 380 7.32 0.47 34.69
N LYS A 381 6.59 -0.46 34.06
CA LYS A 381 7.12 -1.42 33.07
C LYS A 381 6.90 -0.98 31.63
N ALA A 382 6.15 0.09 31.41
CA ALA A 382 5.89 0.62 30.08
C ALA A 382 7.10 1.41 29.59
N TRP A 383 7.40 1.31 28.30
CA TRP A 383 8.28 2.29 27.67
C TRP A 383 7.61 3.65 27.69
N ASP A 384 8.44 4.69 27.82
CA ASP A 384 7.99 6.05 27.57
C ASP A 384 7.53 6.21 26.11
N GLU A 385 6.78 7.28 25.87
CA GLU A 385 6.17 7.51 24.56
C GLU A 385 7.21 7.68 23.44
N PRO A 386 8.33 8.44 23.63
CA PRO A 386 9.36 8.55 22.60
C PRO A 386 9.98 7.20 22.21
N THR A 387 10.26 6.33 23.18
CA THR A 387 10.83 5.00 22.92
C THR A 387 9.85 4.13 22.13
N ALA A 388 8.57 4.15 22.49
CA ALA A 388 7.55 3.37 21.79
C ALA A 388 7.28 3.91 20.37
N LEU A 389 7.22 5.23 20.18
CA LEU A 389 6.95 5.87 18.88
C LEU A 389 8.09 5.68 17.88
N ARG A 390 9.35 5.60 18.34
CA ARG A 390 10.50 5.36 17.46
C ARG A 390 10.31 4.17 16.53
N TYR A 391 9.75 3.06 17.03
CA TYR A 391 9.50 1.87 16.21
C TYR A 391 8.45 2.14 15.13
N LEU A 392 7.36 2.85 15.47
CA LEU A 392 6.35 3.27 14.50
C LEU A 392 6.94 4.22 13.46
N TYR A 393 7.70 5.22 13.88
CA TYR A 393 8.34 6.19 12.99
C TYR A 393 9.31 5.53 12.03
N GLY A 394 10.08 4.54 12.50
CA GLY A 394 10.89 3.69 11.65
C GLY A 394 10.07 2.91 10.63
N ALA A 395 8.91 2.37 11.03
CA ALA A 395 8.06 1.57 10.15
C ALA A 395 7.35 2.38 9.04
N VAL A 396 7.07 3.67 9.28
CA VAL A 396 6.38 4.56 8.33
C VAL A 396 7.30 5.57 7.63
N GLY A 397 8.62 5.43 7.78
CA GLY A 397 9.58 6.28 7.07
C GLY A 397 9.68 7.72 7.60
N ILE A 398 9.33 7.96 8.87
CA ILE A 398 9.58 9.25 9.56
C ILE A 398 10.99 9.27 10.15
N GLU A 399 11.45 8.13 10.66
CA GLU A 399 12.82 7.91 11.16
C GLU A 399 13.45 6.70 10.43
N PRO A 400 14.79 6.53 10.48
CA PRO A 400 15.42 5.35 9.91
C PRO A 400 14.92 4.05 10.54
N TRP A 401 14.65 3.05 9.69
CA TRP A 401 14.35 1.70 10.14
C TRP A 401 15.64 0.93 10.42
N LEU A 402 15.90 0.66 11.70
CA LEU A 402 17.17 0.10 12.18
C LEU A 402 17.13 -1.40 12.48
N GLY A 403 16.11 -2.11 12.01
CA GLY A 403 15.96 -3.55 12.23
C GLY A 403 15.60 -3.95 13.66
N SER A 404 15.82 -5.23 13.96
CA SER A 404 15.55 -5.83 15.28
C SER A 404 16.53 -5.35 16.34
N VAL A 405 16.11 -5.38 17.60
CA VAL A 405 16.98 -5.27 18.77
C VAL A 405 17.70 -6.61 18.99
N THR A 406 18.98 -6.55 19.27
CA THR A 406 19.85 -7.70 19.61
C THR A 406 20.58 -7.40 20.92
N ASP A 407 21.28 -8.40 21.47
CA ASP A 407 22.10 -8.21 22.68
C ASP A 407 23.26 -7.21 22.46
N ASN A 408 23.65 -6.97 21.20
CA ASN A 408 24.70 -6.02 20.82
C ASN A 408 24.13 -4.67 20.31
N GLY A 409 22.83 -4.41 20.50
CA GLY A 409 22.15 -3.22 20.02
C GLY A 409 21.29 -3.47 18.77
N LEU A 410 21.00 -2.42 18.00
CA LEU A 410 20.14 -2.49 16.81
C LEU A 410 20.85 -3.18 15.65
N GLN A 411 20.17 -4.11 14.97
CA GLN A 411 20.73 -4.95 13.92
C GLN A 411 21.18 -4.16 12.68
N LYS A 412 20.47 -3.10 12.31
CA LYS A 412 20.76 -2.20 11.18
C LYS A 412 21.10 -2.92 9.86
N PRO A 413 20.30 -3.89 9.39
CA PRO A 413 20.65 -4.71 8.23
C PRO A 413 20.68 -3.91 6.91
N LEU A 414 20.12 -2.69 6.90
CA LEU A 414 20.10 -1.77 5.75
C LEU A 414 20.91 -0.49 6.02
N GLY A 415 21.77 -0.50 7.05
CA GLY A 415 22.54 0.66 7.48
C GLY A 415 21.76 1.61 8.39
N ASP A 416 22.35 2.78 8.64
CA ASP A 416 21.86 3.75 9.63
C ASP A 416 20.77 4.70 9.14
N ASN A 417 20.58 4.81 7.82
CA ASN A 417 19.78 5.86 7.20
C ASN A 417 18.68 5.32 6.28
N TYR A 418 18.35 4.02 6.35
CA TYR A 418 17.31 3.45 5.52
C TYR A 418 15.93 3.92 5.98
N MET A 419 15.19 4.59 5.09
CA MET A 419 13.82 5.02 5.32
C MET A 419 12.87 4.02 4.65
N GLN A 420 11.90 3.52 5.40
CA GLN A 420 10.80 2.72 4.82
C GLN A 420 10.01 3.59 3.83
N LEU A 421 9.70 3.03 2.66
CA LEU A 421 8.88 3.65 1.62
C LEU A 421 7.48 3.04 1.55
#